data_AF-A0A2E2QAB9-F1
#
_entry.id   AF-A0A2E2QAB9-F1
#
_cell.length_a   1.000
_cell.length_b   1.000
_cell.length_c   1.000
_cell.angle_alpha   90.00
_cell.angle_beta   90.00
_cell.angle_gamma   90.00
#
_symmetry.space_group_name_H-M   'P 1'
#
loop_
_entity.id
_entity.type
_entity.pdbx_description
1 polymer ?
#
loop_
_entity_poly.entity_id
_entity_poly.type
_entity_poly.pdbx_seq_one_letter_code
_entity_poly.pdbx_strand_id
1 'polypeptide(L)' 'MVPAERVEALRRKHDILSSEVERESKNAYVNERYLKMLKRQKLIIKEIIEGMQEETDLKKAS' A
#
# COMPACT_ATOMS: atom_id res chain seq x y z
N MET A 1 8.38 1.78 18.13
CA MET A 1 8.58 1.52 16.69
C MET A 1 8.81 2.87 16.03
N VAL A 2 9.96 3.06 15.39
CA VAL A 2 10.36 4.34 14.79
C VAL A 2 9.49 4.58 13.54
N PRO A 3 9.10 5.83 13.20
CA PRO A 3 8.27 6.13 12.03
C PRO A 3 8.77 5.48 10.73
N ALA A 4 10.10 5.41 10.55
CA ALA A 4 10.74 4.77 9.40
C ALA A 4 10.46 3.26 9.30
N GLU A 5 10.50 2.51 10.41
CA GLU A 5 10.24 1.07 10.42
C GLU A 5 8.78 0.76 10.05
N ARG A 6 7.85 1.62 10.49
CA ARG A 6 6.44 1.50 10.17
C ARG A 6 6.18 1.78 8.68
N VAL A 7 6.84 2.79 8.11
CA VAL A 7 6.77 3.08 6.67
C VAL A 7 7.33 1.93 5.84
N GLU A 8 8.48 1.36 6.22
CA GLU A 8 9.05 0.19 5.54
C GLU A 8 8.11 -1.02 5.58
N ALA A 9 7.50 -1.31 6.73
CA ALA A 9 6.54 -2.42 6.86
C ALA A 9 5.31 -2.21 5.95
N LEU A 10 4.81 -0.97 5.86
CA LEU A 10 3.71 -0.61 4.97
C LEU A 10 4.11 -0.73 3.49
N ARG A 11 5.33 -0.32 3.12
CA ARG A 11 5.88 -0.49 1.77
C ARG A 11 5.93 -1.96 1.36
N ARG A 12 6.47 -2.84 2.22
CA ARG A 12 6.47 -4.29 1.97
C ARG A 12 5.07 -4.83 1.77
N LYS A 13 4.10 -4.39 2.58
CA LYS A 13 2.69 -4.79 2.44
C LYS A 13 2.08 -4.31 1.12
N HIS A 14 2.41 -3.08 0.69
CA HIS A 14 1.98 -2.54 -0.60
C HIS A 14 2.55 -3.33 -1.78
N ASP A 15 3.81 -3.78 -1.69
CA ASP A 15 4.46 -4.54 -2.77
C ASP A 15 3.89 -5.95 -2.90
N ILE A 16 3.57 -6.59 -1.76
CA ILE A 16 2.84 -7.88 -1.74
C ILE A 16 1.47 -7.71 -2.41
N LEU A 17 0.67 -6.71 -1.99
CA LEU A 17 -0.64 -6.45 -2.59
C LEU A 17 -0.56 -6.08 -4.07
N SER A 18 0.50 -5.39 -4.50
CA SER A 18 0.74 -5.12 -5.92
C SER A 18 0.94 -6.39 -6.71
N SER A 19 1.78 -7.29 -6.20
CA SER A 19 2.05 -8.58 -6.82
C SER A 19 0.80 -9.45 -6.89
N GLU A 20 -0.02 -9.45 -5.83
CA GLU A 20 -1.31 -10.15 -5.81
C GLU A 20 -2.30 -9.56 -6.81
N VAL A 21 -2.45 -8.23 -6.87
CA VAL A 21 -3.32 -7.58 -7.86
C VAL A 21 -2.90 -7.93 -9.29
N GLU A 22 -1.59 -7.92 -9.59
CA GLU A 22 -1.10 -8.26 -10.92
C GLU A 22 -1.33 -9.72 -11.28
N ARG A 23 -1.08 -10.63 -10.33
CA ARG A 23 -1.32 -12.06 -10.50
C ARG A 23 -2.81 -12.33 -10.75
N GLU A 24 -3.66 -11.79 -9.90
CA GLU A 24 -5.11 -11.99 -9.97
C GLU A 24 -5.74 -11.28 -11.17
N SER A 25 -5.21 -10.12 -11.60
CA SER A 25 -5.70 -9.44 -12.81
C SER A 25 -5.43 -10.23 -14.09
N LYS A 26 -4.41 -11.09 -14.09
CA LYS A 26 -4.09 -11.98 -15.21
C LYS A 26 -4.86 -13.30 -15.16
N ASN A 27 -5.56 -13.59 -14.06
CA ASN A 27 -6.36 -14.79 -13.91
C ASN A 27 -7.76 -14.59 -14.52
N ALA A 28 -8.06 -15.32 -15.59
CA ALA A 28 -9.34 -15.23 -16.30
C ALA A 28 -10.58 -15.60 -15.45
N TYR A 29 -10.37 -16.31 -14.33
CA TYR A 29 -11.43 -16.75 -13.41
C TYR A 29 -11.46 -15.97 -12.10
N VAL A 30 -10.69 -14.87 -12.00
CA VAL A 30 -10.65 -14.08 -10.78
C VAL A 30 -12.04 -13.53 -10.45
N ASN A 31 -12.40 -13.60 -9.17
CA ASN A 31 -13.59 -12.94 -8.68
C ASN A 31 -13.38 -11.42 -8.71
N GLU A 32 -14.17 -10.69 -9.50
CA GLU A 32 -14.04 -9.24 -9.66
C GLU A 32 -14.16 -8.49 -8.31
N ARG A 33 -15.00 -8.97 -7.39
CA ARG A 33 -15.15 -8.39 -6.05
C ARG A 33 -13.87 -8.54 -5.24
N TYR A 34 -13.22 -9.71 -5.35
CA TYR A 34 -11.93 -9.96 -4.70
C TYR A 34 -10.84 -9.04 -5.27
N LEU A 35 -10.78 -8.91 -6.61
CA LEU A 35 -9.81 -8.01 -7.24
C LEU A 35 -10.03 -6.54 -6.86
N LYS A 36 -11.29 -6.08 -6.77
CA LYS A 36 -11.64 -4.74 -6.27
C LYS A 36 -11.20 -4.56 -4.82
N MET A 37 -11.38 -5.57 -3.98
CA MET A 37 -10.93 -5.54 -2.58
C MET A 37 -9.41 -5.39 -2.48
N LEU A 38 -8.64 -6.18 -3.23
CA LEU A 38 -7.17 -6.08 -3.25
C LEU A 38 -6.69 -4.69 -3.69
N LYS A 39 -7.27 -4.16 -4.79
CA LYS A 39 -6.96 -2.81 -5.28
C LYS A 39 -7.26 -1.73 -4.24
N ARG A 40 -8.39 -1.85 -3.52
CA ARG A 40 -8.76 -0.92 -2.45
C ARG A 40 -7.78 -0.99 -1.26
N GLN A 41 -7.38 -2.19 -0.84
CA GLN A 41 -6.39 -2.35 0.22
C GLN A 41 -5.04 -1.75 -0.16
N LYS A 42 -4.61 -1.95 -1.41
CA LYS A 42 -3.39 -1.34 -1.96
C LYS A 42 -3.46 0.20 -1.93
N LEU A 43 -4.60 0.78 -2.34
CA LEU A 43 -4.79 2.23 -2.33
C LEU A 43 -4.72 2.82 -0.92
N ILE A 44 -5.43 2.22 0.04
CA ILE A 44 -5.42 2.68 1.44
C ILE A 44 -4.00 2.69 2.01
N ILE A 45 -3.22 1.64 1.76
CA ILE A 45 -1.84 1.58 2.27
C ILE A 45 -0.95 2.64 1.61
N LYS A 46 -1.14 2.90 0.32
CA LYS A 46 -0.45 3.99 -0.37
C LYS A 46 -0.75 5.35 0.27
N GLU A 47 -2.03 5.65 0.50
CA GLU A 47 -2.45 6.91 1.15
C GLU A 47 -1.88 7.06 2.57
N ILE A 48 -1.82 5.97 3.35
CA ILE A 48 -1.20 5.99 4.68
C ILE A 48 0.30 6.28 4.59
N ILE A 49 1.01 5.67 3.63
CA ILE A 49 2.44 5.92 3.43
C ILE A 49 2.67 7.39 3.06
N GLU A 50 1.89 7.92 2.11
CA GLU A 50 2.00 9.31 1.66
C GLU A 50 1.75 10.29 2.81
N GLY A 51 0.68 10.11 3.58
CA GLY A 51 0.41 10.97 4.74
C GLY A 51 1.52 10.92 5.80
N MET A 52 2.09 9.74 6.05
CA MET A 52 3.21 9.61 6.99
C MET A 52 4.51 10.28 6.48
N GLN A 53 4.73 10.30 5.17
CA GLN A 53 5.88 11.00 4.56
C GLN A 53 5.70 12.51 4.68
N GLU A 54 4.53 13.04 4.33
CA GLU A 54 4.20 14.47 4.46
C GLU A 54 4.39 14.97 5.90
N GLU A 55 3.89 14.23 6.90
CA GLU A 55 4.10 14.56 8.31
C GLU A 55 5.57 14.59 8.73
N THR A 56 6.39 13.71 8.14
CA THR A 56 7.82 13.62 8.45
C THR A 56 8.61 14.75 7.79
N ASP A 57 8.25 15.13 6.56
CA ASP A 57 8.88 16.23 5.84
C ASP A 57 8.53 17.59 6.45
N LEU A 58 7.28 17.78 6.91
CA LEU A 58 6.85 18.96 7.68
C LEU A 58 7.65 19.14 8.98
N LYS A 59 7.94 18.03 9.69
CA LYS A 59 8.73 18.06 10.94
C LYS A 59 10.22 18.31 10.74
N LYS A 60 10.76 18.09 9.54
CA LYS A 60 12.16 18.39 9.20
C LYS A 60 12.37 19.83 8.73
N ALA A 61 11.30 20.49 8.28
CA ALA A 61 11.34 21.86 7.78
C ALA A 61 11.05 22.94 8.85
N SER A 62 10.66 22.53 10.06
CA SER A 62 10.47 23.41 11.25
C SER A 62 11.65 23.29 12.21
#